data_AF-A0A2M6K8C2-F1
#
_entry.id   AF-A0A2M6K8C2-F1
#
_cell.length_a   1.000
_cell.length_b   1.000
_cell.length_c   1.000
_cell.angle_alpha   90.00
_cell.angle_beta   90.00
_cell.angle_gamma   90.00
#
_symmetry.space_group_name_H-M   'P 1'
#
loop_
_entity.id
_entity.type
_entity.pdbx_description
1 polymer ?
#
loop_
_entity_poly.entity_id
_entity_poly.type
_entity_poly.pdbx_seq_one_letter_code
_entity_poly.pdbx_strand_id
1 'polypeptide(L)'
;MNNLLSLKFWFNSRPGPLLPVYQKALIVFLVALLALSILFWLIGAKKKGFHMALWRRLKTFSLVDFFIGLVLLFFSYEGAPFLSSRFWFLFWGAGMLAWLGFIFWELKKIPEKKKQMEREKEYKKYIP
;
A
#
# COMPACT_ATOMS: atom_id res chain seq x y z
N MET A 1 19.37 -14.86 -21.37
CA MET A 1 18.41 -14.74 -20.25
C MET A 1 19.10 -13.94 -19.16
N ASN A 2 18.79 -12.65 -19.03
CA ASN A 2 19.42 -11.81 -18.02
C ASN A 2 18.99 -12.28 -16.63
N ASN A 3 19.95 -12.51 -15.73
CA ASN A 3 19.68 -12.90 -14.36
C ASN A 3 18.72 -11.90 -13.70
N LEU A 4 17.50 -12.32 -13.39
CA LEU A 4 16.49 -11.52 -12.69
C LEU A 4 16.95 -11.04 -11.31
N LEU A 5 17.98 -11.70 -10.76
CA LEU A 5 18.63 -11.37 -9.49
C LEU A 5 19.88 -10.47 -9.65
N SER A 6 20.23 -10.08 -10.88
CA SER A 6 21.38 -9.19 -11.11
C SER A 6 21.05 -7.77 -10.67
N LEU A 7 21.89 -7.17 -9.82
CA LEU A 7 21.79 -5.75 -9.48
C LEU A 7 21.80 -4.86 -10.73
N LYS A 8 22.54 -5.23 -11.78
CA LYS A 8 22.55 -4.49 -13.05
C LYS A 8 21.20 -4.49 -13.77
N PHE A 9 20.35 -5.49 -13.53
CA PHE A 9 19.00 -5.54 -14.09
C PHE A 9 18.07 -4.53 -13.42
N TRP A 10 18.20 -4.36 -12.10
CA TRP A 10 17.35 -3.47 -11.30
C TRP A 10 17.79 -2.01 -11.34
N PHE A 11 19.09 -1.77 -11.34
CA PHE A 11 19.70 -0.44 -11.29
C PHE A 11 20.12 0.11 -12.67
N ASN A 12 19.63 -0.48 -13.76
CA ASN A 12 19.88 0.08 -15.08
C ASN A 12 19.14 1.43 -15.22
N SER A 13 19.88 2.49 -15.53
CA SER A 13 19.36 3.86 -15.74
C SER A 13 18.82 4.09 -17.16
N ARG A 14 18.95 3.10 -18.05
CA ARG A 14 18.27 3.08 -19.36
C ARG A 14 17.69 1.69 -19.59
N PRO A 15 16.66 1.31 -18.82
CA PRO A 15 15.98 0.06 -19.12
C PRO A 15 15.30 0.19 -20.48
N GLY A 16 15.48 -0.82 -21.33
CA GLY A 16 14.64 -0.96 -22.53
C GLY A 16 13.15 -1.07 -22.13
N PRO A 17 12.23 -0.88 -23.08
CA PRO A 17 10.79 -0.90 -22.81
C PRO A 17 10.39 -2.15 -22.05
N LEU A 18 9.43 -2.01 -21.13
CA LEU A 18 8.87 -3.14 -20.41
C LEU A 18 8.30 -4.13 -21.43
N LEU A 19 8.58 -5.42 -21.25
CA LEU A 19 7.95 -6.45 -22.08
C LEU A 19 6.42 -6.32 -21.91
N PRO A 20 5.64 -6.49 -22.99
CA PRO A 20 4.18 -6.34 -22.95
C PRO A 20 3.50 -7.18 -21.87
N VAL A 21 4.08 -8.33 -21.52
CA VAL A 21 3.60 -9.21 -20.44
C VAL A 21 3.67 -8.51 -19.08
N TYR A 22 4.80 -7.89 -18.74
CA TYR A 22 4.98 -7.21 -17.45
C TYR A 22 4.14 -5.93 -17.36
N GLN A 23 4.01 -5.20 -18.46
CA GLN A 23 3.15 -4.02 -18.51
C GLN A 23 1.67 -4.39 -18.28
N LYS A 24 1.17 -5.44 -18.94
CA LYS A 24 -0.18 -5.96 -18.71
C LYS A 24 -0.38 -6.44 -17.27
N ALA A 25 0.59 -7.18 -16.72
CA ALA A 25 0.54 -7.63 -15.33
C ALA A 25 0.45 -6.46 -14.35
N LEU A 26 1.21 -5.39 -14.58
CA LEU A 26 1.18 -4.19 -13.75
C LEU A 26 -0.16 -3.46 -13.83
N ILE A 27 -0.73 -3.33 -15.03
CA ILE A 27 -2.07 -2.74 -15.22
C ILE A 27 -3.12 -3.56 -14.46
N VAL A 28 -3.10 -4.90 -14.60
CA VAL A 28 -4.02 -5.79 -13.87
C VAL A 28 -3.86 -5.62 -12.35
N PHE A 29 -2.63 -5.53 -11.87
CA PHE A 29 -2.35 -5.28 -10.45
C PHE A 29 -2.90 -3.93 -9.97
N LEU A 30 -2.76 -2.86 -10.75
CA LEU A 30 -3.34 -1.54 -10.41
C LEU A 30 -4.87 -1.57 -10.40
N VAL A 31 -5.50 -2.22 -11.39
CA VAL A 31 -6.96 -2.39 -11.42
C VAL A 31 -7.42 -3.18 -10.18
N ALA A 32 -6.67 -4.21 -9.77
CA ALA A 32 -6.96 -4.95 -8.54
C ALA A 32 -6.83 -4.08 -7.28
N LEU A 33 -5.80 -3.23 -7.17
CA LEU A 33 -5.65 -2.27 -6.06
C LEU A 33 -6.80 -1.25 -6.02
N LEU A 34 -7.27 -0.79 -7.17
CA LEU A 34 -8.42 0.11 -7.25
C LEU A 34 -9.70 -0.60 -6.78
N ALA A 35 -9.94 -1.83 -7.27
CA ALA A 35 -11.08 -2.64 -6.86
C ALA A 35 -11.06 -2.91 -5.34
N LEU A 36 -9.91 -3.26 -4.77
CA LEU A 36 -9.73 -3.43 -3.33
C LEU A 36 -10.02 -2.15 -2.54
N SER A 37 -9.57 -0.99 -3.03
CA SER A 37 -9.88 0.31 -2.41
C SER A 37 -11.39 0.56 -2.34
N ILE A 38 -12.12 0.29 -3.43
CA ILE A 38 -13.58 0.43 -3.48
C ILE A 38 -14.25 -0.56 -2.50
N LEU A 39 -13.82 -1.82 -2.48
CA LEU A 39 -14.34 -2.83 -1.55
C LEU A 39 -14.12 -2.41 -0.09
N PHE A 40 -12.93 -1.92 0.26
CA PHE A 40 -12.62 -1.44 1.60
C PHE A 40 -13.45 -0.22 1.99
N TRP A 41 -13.75 0.66 1.04
CA TRP A 41 -14.65 1.79 1.27
C TRP A 41 -16.08 1.34 1.55
N LEU A 42 -16.64 0.43 0.73
CA LEU A 42 -17.99 -0.11 0.90
C LEU A 42 -18.17 -0.86 2.22
N ILE A 43 -17.19 -1.70 2.58
CA ILE A 43 -17.22 -2.47 3.84
C ILE A 43 -17.01 -1.52 5.03
N GLY A 44 -16.07 -0.58 4.92
CA GLY A 44 -15.77 0.40 5.95
C GLY A 44 -16.96 1.31 6.27
N ALA A 45 -17.77 1.67 5.27
CA ALA A 45 -18.98 2.47 5.47
C ALA A 45 -20.05 1.78 6.33
N LYS A 46 -20.09 0.43 6.32
CA LYS A 46 -21.05 -0.36 7.10
C LYS A 46 -20.59 -0.70 8.52
N LYS A 47 -19.30 -0.51 8.84
CA LYS A 47 -18.72 -0.90 10.14
C LYS A 47 -18.60 0.33 11.05
N LYS A 48 -19.06 0.20 12.31
CA LYS A 48 -18.91 1.23 13.36
C LYS A 48 -17.79 0.85 14.33
N GLY A 49 -17.14 1.86 14.92
CA GLY A 49 -16.13 1.68 15.97
C GLY A 49 -14.71 1.37 15.46
N PHE A 50 -13.95 0.57 16.21
CA PHE A 50 -12.51 0.38 16.00
C PHE A 50 -12.15 -0.25 14.64
N HIS A 51 -13.02 -1.13 14.13
CA HIS A 51 -12.84 -1.72 12.81
C HIS A 51 -12.93 -0.68 11.68
N MET A 52 -13.69 0.40 11.85
CA MET A 52 -13.81 1.48 10.86
C MET A 52 -12.45 2.16 10.63
N ALA A 53 -11.66 2.37 11.69
CA ALA A 53 -10.34 2.97 11.59
C ALA A 53 -9.39 2.08 10.76
N LEU A 54 -9.48 0.76 10.93
CA LEU A 54 -8.71 -0.20 10.14
C LEU A 54 -9.10 -0.16 8.66
N TRP A 55 -10.39 -0.26 8.34
CA TRP A 55 -10.86 -0.22 6.96
C TRP A 55 -10.48 1.09 6.27
N ARG A 56 -10.53 2.22 6.98
CA ARG A 56 -10.07 3.50 6.47
C ARG A 56 -8.58 3.50 6.13
N ARG A 57 -7.73 2.89 6.97
CA ARG A 57 -6.29 2.75 6.71
C ARG A 57 -6.00 1.83 5.54
N LEU A 58 -6.67 0.69 5.45
CA LEU A 58 -6.54 -0.23 4.31
C LEU A 58 -6.99 0.42 2.99
N LYS A 59 -8.06 1.22 3.03
CA LYS A 59 -8.49 2.05 1.88
C LYS A 59 -7.39 3.03 1.48
N THR A 60 -6.84 3.79 2.45
CA THR A 60 -5.77 4.76 2.17
C THR A 60 -4.52 4.08 1.62
N PHE A 61 -4.13 2.93 2.17
CA PHE A 61 -3.02 2.12 1.66
C PHE A 61 -3.25 1.77 0.18
N SER A 62 -4.36 1.09 -0.12
CA SER A 62 -4.68 0.65 -1.49
C SER A 62 -4.80 1.81 -2.48
N LEU A 63 -5.33 2.95 -2.05
CA LEU A 63 -5.50 4.13 -2.90
C LEU A 63 -4.16 4.85 -3.15
N VAL A 64 -3.33 5.05 -2.13
CA VAL A 64 -2.00 5.65 -2.28
C VAL A 64 -1.12 4.78 -3.16
N ASP A 65 -1.12 3.46 -2.96
CA ASP A 65 -0.36 2.53 -3.78
C ASP A 65 -0.86 2.51 -5.23
N PHE A 66 -2.16 2.58 -5.46
CA PHE A 66 -2.70 2.74 -6.81
C PHE A 66 -2.15 4.01 -7.50
N PHE A 67 -2.18 5.16 -6.82
CA PHE A 67 -1.65 6.41 -7.38
C PHE A 67 -0.15 6.34 -7.65
N ILE A 68 0.64 5.81 -6.71
CA ILE A 68 2.09 5.64 -6.89
C ILE A 68 2.36 4.73 -8.09
N GLY A 69 1.68 3.59 -8.18
CA GLY A 69 1.86 2.67 -9.29
C GLY A 69 1.44 3.25 -10.65
N LEU A 70 0.44 4.13 -10.68
CA LEU A 70 0.03 4.86 -11.89
C LEU A 70 1.10 5.86 -12.33
N VAL A 71 1.69 6.59 -11.37
CA VAL A 71 2.83 7.48 -11.61
C VAL A 71 4.05 6.71 -12.14
N LEU A 72 4.35 5.53 -11.56
CA LEU A 72 5.44 4.67 -12.04
C LEU A 72 5.18 4.13 -13.44
N LEU A 73 3.93 3.74 -13.75
CA LEU A 73 3.53 3.31 -15.10
C LEU A 73 3.72 4.46 -16.09
N PHE A 74 3.29 5.67 -15.73
CA PHE A 74 3.45 6.86 -16.57
C PHE A 74 4.92 7.16 -16.87
N PHE A 75 5.80 7.17 -15.87
CA PHE A 75 7.23 7.38 -16.09
C PHE A 75 7.88 6.25 -16.89
N SER A 76 7.39 5.01 -16.73
CA SER A 76 7.85 3.89 -17.53
C SER A 76 7.43 4.00 -19.00
N TYR A 77 6.28 4.62 -19.27
CA TYR A 77 5.80 4.87 -20.63
C TYR A 77 6.57 6.03 -21.29
N GLU A 78 6.79 7.12 -20.55
CA GLU A 78 7.54 8.30 -21.03
C GLU A 78 9.03 8.00 -21.23
N GLY A 79 9.54 6.89 -20.69
CA GLY A 79 10.93 6.49 -20.84
C GLY A 79 11.93 7.40 -20.11
N ALA A 80 11.47 8.12 -19.07
CA ALA A 80 12.32 9.01 -18.28
C ALA A 80 13.52 8.24 -17.70
N PRO A 81 14.78 8.58 -18.02
CA PRO A 81 15.94 7.71 -17.75
C PRO A 81 16.07 7.29 -16.27
N PHE A 82 15.88 8.23 -15.35
CA PHE A 82 16.05 7.96 -13.92
C PHE A 82 14.78 7.38 -13.26
N LEU A 83 13.60 7.88 -13.66
CA LEU A 83 12.31 7.53 -13.06
C LEU A 83 11.69 6.25 -13.65
N SER A 84 12.13 5.82 -14.83
CA SER A 84 11.77 4.55 -15.46
C SER A 84 12.60 3.37 -14.93
N SER A 85 13.58 3.63 -14.06
CA SER A 85 14.42 2.57 -13.51
C SER A 85 13.58 1.56 -12.73
N ARG A 86 13.84 0.27 -12.96
CA ARG A 86 13.10 -0.84 -12.34
C ARG A 86 13.26 -0.88 -10.82
N PHE A 87 14.28 -0.21 -10.30
CA PHE A 87 14.50 0.00 -8.87
C PHE A 87 13.29 0.59 -8.14
N TRP A 88 12.55 1.51 -8.78
CA TRP A 88 11.38 2.13 -8.14
C TRP A 88 10.28 1.14 -7.81
N PHE A 89 10.10 0.08 -8.60
CA PHE A 89 9.15 -1.00 -8.30
C PHE A 89 9.57 -1.81 -7.06
N LEU A 90 10.87 -2.04 -6.86
CA LEU A 90 11.37 -2.69 -5.65
C LEU A 90 11.16 -1.81 -4.42
N PHE A 91 11.49 -0.52 -4.52
CA PHE A 91 11.31 0.42 -3.43
C PHE A 91 9.84 0.58 -3.06
N TRP A 92 8.97 0.68 -4.07
CA TRP A 92 7.53 0.73 -3.87
C TRP A 92 7.00 -0.55 -3.22
N GLY A 93 7.39 -1.73 -3.71
CA GLY A 93 7.00 -3.01 -3.12
C GLY A 93 7.50 -3.18 -1.68
N ALA A 94 8.73 -2.76 -1.38
CA ALA A 94 9.27 -2.76 -0.02
C ALA A 94 8.50 -1.79 0.90
N GLY A 95 8.15 -0.61 0.39
CA GLY A 95 7.31 0.37 1.09
C GLY A 95 5.92 -0.18 1.42
N MET A 96 5.30 -0.87 0.45
CA MET A 96 4.02 -1.56 0.65
C MET A 96 4.10 -2.58 1.78
N LEU A 97 5.12 -3.44 1.76
CA LEU A 97 5.31 -4.47 2.79
C LEU A 97 5.55 -3.86 4.18
N ALA A 98 6.40 -2.83 4.27
CA ALA A 98 6.66 -2.13 5.52
C ALA A 98 5.37 -1.51 6.09
N TRP A 99 4.60 -0.82 5.25
CA TRP A 99 3.35 -0.18 5.68
C TRP A 99 2.28 -1.20 6.08
N LEU A 100 2.16 -2.30 5.34
CA LEU A 100 1.28 -3.41 5.71
C LEU A 100 1.68 -4.00 7.08
N GLY A 101 2.99 -4.15 7.33
CA GLY A 101 3.54 -4.57 8.62
C GLY A 101 3.18 -3.61 9.76
N PHE A 102 3.28 -2.30 9.54
CA PHE A 102 2.85 -1.29 10.51
C PHE A 102 1.35 -1.38 10.82
N ILE A 103 0.50 -1.56 9.81
CA ILE A 103 -0.95 -1.74 9.99
C ILE A 103 -1.23 -2.98 10.86
N PHE A 104 -0.53 -4.09 10.59
CA PHE A 104 -0.70 -5.34 11.35
C PHE A 104 -0.19 -5.23 12.79
N TRP A 105 0.96 -4.57 12.99
CA TRP A 105 1.49 -4.33 14.33
C TRP A 105 0.58 -3.43 15.15
N GLU A 106 0.03 -2.39 14.54
CA GLU A 106 -0.89 -1.50 15.21
C GLU A 106 -2.20 -2.22 15.55
N LEU A 107 -2.71 -3.06 14.64
CA LEU A 107 -3.84 -3.97 14.89
C LEU A 107 -3.67 -4.82 16.14
N LYS A 108 -2.47 -5.36 16.36
CA LYS A 108 -2.17 -6.18 17.55
C LYS A 108 -2.19 -5.38 18.86
N LYS A 109 -1.94 -4.06 18.80
CA LYS A 109 -1.97 -3.13 19.96
C LYS A 109 -3.35 -2.52 20.24
N ILE A 110 -4.31 -2.67 19.33
CA ILE A 110 -5.70 -2.20 19.50
C ILE A 110 -6.39 -2.72 20.76
N PRO A 111 -6.33 -4.01 21.14
CA PRO A 111 -7.04 -4.50 22.33
C PRO A 111 -6.53 -3.86 23.63
N GLU A 112 -5.24 -3.55 23.72
CA GLU A 112 -4.65 -2.89 24.88
C GLU A 112 -5.10 -1.44 25.01
N LYS A 113 -5.13 -0.70 23.89
CA LYS A 113 -5.67 0.67 23.85
C LYS A 113 -7.16 0.70 24.20
N LYS A 114 -7.93 -0.31 23.76
CA LYS A 114 -9.36 -0.43 24.11
C LYS A 114 -9.56 -0.58 25.62
N LYS A 115 -8.78 -1.45 26.28
CA LYS A 115 -8.81 -1.63 27.74
C LYS A 115 -8.35 -0.38 28.51
N GLN A 116 -7.44 0.42 27.96
CA GLN A 116 -7.05 1.70 28.56
C GLN A 116 -8.17 2.74 28.44
N MET A 117 -8.81 2.86 27.28
CA MET A 117 -9.94 3.78 27.10
C MET A 117 -11.17 3.40 27.93
N GLU A 118 -11.44 2.10 28.13
CA GLU A 118 -12.50 1.63 29.03
C GLU A 118 -12.20 2.00 30.48
N ARG A 119 -10.96 1.81 30.94
CA ARG A 119 -10.52 2.24 32.28
C ARG A 119 -10.60 3.75 32.45
N GLU A 120 -10.15 4.55 31.48
CA GLU A 120 -10.28 6.01 31.54
C GLU A 120 -11.74 6.48 31.58
N LYS A 121 -12.66 5.79 30.89
CA LYS A 121 -14.09 6.08 30.95
C LYS A 121 -14.69 5.72 32.32
N GLU A 122 -14.24 4.63 32.93
CA GLU A 122 -14.62 4.29 34.30
C GLU A 122 -14.09 5.33 35.28
N TYR A 123 -12.82 5.72 35.20
CA TYR A 123 -12.23 6.77 36.05
C TYR A 123 -12.96 8.11 35.91
N LYS A 124 -13.28 8.54 34.68
CA LYS A 124 -14.06 9.77 34.43
C LYS A 124 -15.52 9.68 34.88
N LYS A 125 -16.07 8.48 35.09
CA LYS A 125 -17.41 8.32 35.66
C LYS A 125 -17.45 8.65 37.16
N TYR A 126 -16.29 8.58 37.83
CA TYR A 126 -16.16 8.82 39.28
C TYR A 126 -15.55 10.18 39.63
N ILE A 127 -15.17 10.99 38.64
CA ILE A 127 -14.69 12.35 38.86
C ILE A 127 -15.74 13.29 38.26
N PRO A 128 -16.50 14.03 39.08
CA PRO A 128 -17.53 14.97 38.64
C PRO A 128 -16.94 16.17 37.88
#